data_AF-A0AAN0KCZ0-F1
#
_entry.id   AF-A0AAN0KCZ0-F1
#
_cell.length_a   1.000
_cell.length_b   1.000
_cell.length_c   1.000
_cell.angle_alpha   90.00
_cell.angle_beta   90.00
_cell.angle_gamma   90.00
#
_symmetry.space_group_name_H-M   'P 1'
#
loop_
_entity.id
_entity.type
_entity.pdbx_description
1 polymer ?
#
loop_
_entity_poly.entity_id
_entity_poly.type
_entity_poly.pdbx_seq_one_letter_code
_entity_poly.pdbx_strand_id
1 'polypeptide(L)'
;MKLLAKLSRALVRKDFLASLRAAKTPAEAAALISAIVQPDEPKPAAAPAPVPAASTAPAPAGEPAKPVILAITSCPTGIAHTYMAAEALEEAAKEKGIELHVETQGSGGVVPFTPDDIAKAGAIIIAADVGVTGRDRFAGMPLIESSVKRPMSEAGKMLDEAVAAAKDPNARRVVASGEGGSEASRAP
;
A
#
# COMPACT_ATOMS: atom_id res chain seq x y z
N MET A 1 6.89 -12.66 -18.32
CA MET A 1 5.97 -11.54 -18.01
C MET A 1 6.50 -10.49 -17.03
N LYS A 2 7.37 -10.81 -16.04
CA LYS A 2 7.87 -9.84 -15.03
C LYS A 2 8.73 -8.68 -15.58
N LEU A 3 9.28 -8.83 -16.78
CA LEU A 3 10.21 -7.89 -17.41
C LEU A 3 9.52 -6.63 -17.92
N LEU A 4 8.41 -6.81 -18.63
CA LEU A 4 7.61 -5.72 -19.20
C LEU A 4 6.97 -4.86 -18.09
N ALA A 5 6.55 -5.49 -16.98
CA ALA A 5 6.00 -4.79 -15.82
C ALA A 5 7.06 -3.95 -15.07
N LYS A 6 8.33 -4.38 -15.06
CA LYS A 6 9.43 -3.60 -14.47
C LYS A 6 9.78 -2.39 -15.34
N LEU A 7 9.85 -2.58 -16.66
CA LEU A 7 10.12 -1.49 -17.59
C LEU A 7 8.98 -0.47 -17.59
N SER A 8 7.73 -0.92 -17.55
CA SER A 8 6.57 -0.01 -17.50
C SER A 8 6.56 0.86 -16.24
N ARG A 9 6.85 0.28 -15.06
CA ARG A 9 7.00 1.05 -13.82
C ARG A 9 8.18 2.02 -13.87
N ALA A 10 9.29 1.60 -14.46
CA ALA A 10 10.47 2.47 -14.58
C ALA A 10 10.19 3.70 -15.45
N LEU A 11 9.44 3.55 -16.55
CA LEU A 11 9.09 4.64 -17.48
C LEU A 11 8.14 5.68 -16.89
N VAL A 12 7.49 5.41 -15.76
CA VAL A 12 6.64 6.40 -15.05
C VAL A 12 7.47 7.30 -14.13
N ARG A 13 8.68 6.87 -13.73
CA ARG A 13 9.52 7.62 -12.78
C ARG A 13 10.19 8.82 -13.46
N LYS A 14 9.99 10.01 -12.89
CA LYS A 14 10.51 11.29 -13.42
C LYS A 14 12.03 11.30 -13.55
N ASP A 15 12.75 10.75 -12.57
CA ASP A 15 14.22 10.70 -12.58
C ASP A 15 14.78 9.80 -13.68
N PHE A 16 14.10 8.67 -13.93
CA PHE A 16 14.49 7.76 -15.01
C PHE A 16 14.23 8.37 -16.39
N LEU A 17 13.08 9.02 -16.57
CA LEU A 17 12.78 9.75 -17.80
C LEU A 17 13.74 10.92 -18.03
N ALA A 18 14.16 11.62 -16.98
CA ALA A 18 15.17 12.66 -17.07
C ALA A 18 16.53 12.09 -17.51
N SER A 19 16.92 10.95 -16.94
CA SER A 19 18.17 10.26 -17.27
C SER A 19 18.18 9.72 -18.71
N LEU A 20 17.05 9.15 -19.17
CA LEU A 20 16.88 8.72 -20.56
C LEU A 20 16.90 9.89 -21.55
N ARG A 21 16.27 11.02 -21.22
CA ARG A 21 16.28 12.24 -22.06
C ARG A 21 17.65 12.91 -22.11
N ALA A 22 18.45 12.77 -21.05
CA ALA A 22 19.79 13.32 -20.97
C ALA A 22 20.85 12.46 -21.66
N ALA A 23 20.56 11.19 -21.96
CA ALA A 23 21.45 10.30 -22.69
C ALA A 23 21.72 10.85 -24.10
N LYS A 24 22.99 10.99 -24.45
CA LYS A 24 23.41 11.62 -25.72
C LYS A 24 23.70 10.60 -26.80
N THR A 25 23.83 9.32 -26.42
CA THR A 25 24.14 8.23 -27.35
C THR A 25 23.18 7.06 -27.20
N PRO A 26 22.96 6.29 -28.28
CA PRO A 26 22.17 5.06 -28.23
C PRO A 26 22.70 4.04 -27.21
N ALA A 27 24.02 4.00 -27.00
CA ALA A 27 24.67 3.10 -26.05
C ALA A 27 24.36 3.44 -24.59
N GLU A 28 24.33 4.73 -24.23
CA GLU A 28 23.94 5.18 -22.88
C GLU A 28 22.48 4.86 -22.58
N ALA A 29 21.58 5.07 -23.54
CA ALA A 29 20.16 4.73 -23.38
C ALA A 29 19.96 3.22 -23.22
N ALA A 30 20.68 2.40 -24.00
CA ALA A 30 20.63 0.94 -23.89
C ALA A 30 21.14 0.46 -22.53
N ALA A 31 22.21 1.05 -21.99
CA ALA A 31 22.74 0.70 -20.67
C ALA A 31 21.75 1.00 -19.53
N LEU A 32 21.07 2.17 -19.58
CA LEU A 32 20.04 2.55 -18.61
C LEU A 32 18.84 1.60 -18.64
N ILE A 33 18.43 1.14 -19.82
CA ILE A 33 17.33 0.19 -19.99
C ILE A 33 17.76 -1.21 -19.53
N SER A 34 18.96 -1.67 -19.91
CA SER A 34 19.50 -2.98 -19.50
C SER A 34 19.67 -3.10 -17.99
N ALA A 35 20.05 -2.02 -17.29
CA ALA A 35 20.16 -2.00 -15.83
C ALA A 35 18.82 -2.24 -15.10
N ILE A 36 17.68 -2.04 -15.77
CA ILE A 36 16.33 -2.29 -15.22
C ILE A 36 15.80 -3.66 -15.65
N VAL A 37 16.22 -4.11 -16.83
CA VAL A 37 15.73 -5.32 -17.48
C VAL A 37 16.52 -6.55 -17.01
N GLN A 38 17.82 -6.44 -16.73
CA GLN A 38 18.67 -7.54 -16.27
C GLN A 38 19.33 -7.19 -14.94
N PRO A 39 19.01 -7.86 -13.82
CA PRO A 39 19.87 -7.88 -12.66
C PRO A 39 20.75 -9.14 -12.73
N ASP A 40 21.85 -9.09 -13.49
CA ASP A 40 23.13 -9.76 -13.18
C ASP A 40 24.19 -9.41 -14.25
N GLU A 41 25.05 -8.44 -13.94
CA GLU A 41 26.48 -8.55 -14.25
C GLU A 41 27.24 -7.89 -13.09
N PRO A 42 28.25 -8.57 -12.53
CA PRO A 42 28.87 -8.18 -11.28
C PRO A 42 29.80 -6.98 -11.47
N LYS A 43 29.59 -5.94 -10.67
CA LYS A 43 30.67 -4.98 -10.38
C LYS A 43 31.75 -5.72 -9.57
N PRO A 44 33.04 -5.66 -9.95
CA PRO A 44 34.11 -6.32 -9.22
C PRO A 44 34.08 -5.97 -7.74
N ALA A 45 34.13 -7.02 -6.92
CA ALA A 45 34.19 -6.96 -5.48
C ALA A 45 35.39 -6.13 -5.01
N ALA A 46 35.12 -5.06 -4.28
CA ALA A 46 36.02 -4.65 -3.21
C ALA A 46 35.69 -5.52 -2.00
N ALA A 47 36.69 -6.26 -1.52
CA ALA A 47 36.65 -7.18 -0.40
C ALA A 47 36.28 -6.48 0.94
N PRO A 48 35.89 -7.25 1.96
CA PRO A 48 34.96 -6.84 3.01
C PRO A 48 35.64 -6.08 4.15
N ALA A 49 34.95 -5.06 4.67
CA ALA A 49 35.18 -4.51 6.00
C ALA A 49 34.03 -4.97 6.92
N PRO A 50 34.30 -5.21 8.21
CA PRO A 50 33.60 -6.20 9.02
C PRO A 50 32.16 -5.80 9.32
N VAL A 51 31.30 -6.82 9.39
CA VAL A 51 30.03 -6.73 10.10
C VAL A 51 30.30 -6.41 11.58
N PRO A 52 29.64 -5.41 12.17
CA PRO A 52 29.16 -5.57 13.53
C PRO A 52 27.82 -6.30 13.43
N ALA A 53 27.80 -7.48 14.03
CA ALA A 53 26.58 -8.07 14.53
C ALA A 53 25.83 -7.06 15.40
N ALA A 54 24.51 -7.06 15.25
CA ALA A 54 23.50 -6.53 16.16
C ALA A 54 23.62 -5.04 16.58
N SER A 55 22.58 -4.28 16.23
CA SER A 55 22.05 -3.33 17.20
C SER A 55 20.53 -3.32 17.14
N THR A 56 19.93 -4.25 17.90
CA THR A 56 18.76 -3.95 18.72
C THR A 56 19.15 -2.80 19.66
N ALA A 57 18.99 -1.57 19.19
CA ALA A 57 18.97 -0.41 20.06
C ALA A 57 17.49 -0.10 20.35
N PRO A 58 17.03 -0.20 21.60
CA PRO A 58 15.71 0.27 21.97
C PRO A 58 15.70 1.81 21.81
N ALA A 59 14.92 2.31 20.87
CA ALA A 59 14.60 3.73 20.81
C ALA A 59 13.76 4.11 22.05
N PRO A 60 13.96 5.32 22.61
CA PRO A 60 13.52 5.66 23.96
C PRO A 60 11.99 5.67 24.06
N ALA A 61 11.49 5.39 25.26
CA ALA A 61 10.10 5.64 25.61
C ALA A 61 9.79 7.14 25.42
N GLY A 62 8.88 7.44 24.49
CA GLY A 62 8.39 8.79 24.24
C GLY A 62 7.45 8.81 23.03
N GLU A 63 6.19 9.18 23.29
CA GLU A 63 5.03 9.25 22.39
C GLU A 63 4.32 7.91 22.10
N PRO A 64 2.98 7.83 22.26
CA PRO A 64 2.24 6.62 21.93
C PRO A 64 2.40 6.34 20.43
N ALA A 65 2.95 5.18 20.10
CA ALA A 65 3.11 4.74 18.72
C ALA A 65 1.77 4.86 17.97
N LYS A 66 1.79 5.50 16.80
CA LYS A 66 0.61 5.61 15.94
C LYS A 66 0.17 4.18 15.56
N PRO A 67 -1.14 3.91 15.48
CA PRO A 67 -1.64 2.58 15.12
C PRO A 67 -1.17 2.21 13.70
N VAL A 68 -0.89 0.93 13.49
CA VAL A 68 -0.64 0.37 12.16
C VAL A 68 -1.96 0.39 11.38
N ILE A 69 -1.92 0.86 10.14
CA ILE A 69 -3.09 0.96 9.27
C ILE A 69 -2.97 -0.05 8.13
N LEU A 70 -4.07 -0.73 7.80
CA LEU A 70 -4.17 -1.53 6.58
C LEU A 70 -4.97 -0.79 5.53
N ALA A 71 -4.67 -1.03 4.25
CA ALA A 71 -5.49 -0.53 3.16
C ALA A 71 -5.73 -1.58 2.08
N ILE A 72 -6.96 -1.67 1.59
CA ILE A 72 -7.31 -2.42 0.38
C ILE A 72 -7.69 -1.43 -0.71
N THR A 73 -7.09 -1.57 -1.88
CA THR A 73 -7.48 -0.81 -3.08
C THR A 73 -8.04 -1.74 -4.14
N SER A 74 -9.15 -1.38 -4.77
CA SER A 74 -9.79 -2.23 -5.80
C SER A 74 -10.56 -1.45 -6.85
N CYS A 75 -10.20 -1.62 -8.11
CA CYS A 75 -10.95 -1.05 -9.25
C CYS A 75 -11.24 -2.15 -10.28
N PRO A 76 -12.51 -2.33 -10.71
CA PRO A 76 -12.88 -3.40 -11.64
C PRO A 76 -12.27 -3.23 -13.03
N THR A 77 -12.00 -1.99 -13.43
CA THR A 77 -11.47 -1.63 -14.75
C THR A 77 -9.95 -1.78 -14.85
N GLY A 78 -9.28 -2.36 -13.83
CA GLY A 78 -7.91 -2.87 -13.97
C GLY A 78 -6.89 -2.31 -12.97
N ILE A 79 -5.64 -2.29 -13.39
CA ILE A 79 -4.47 -2.04 -12.53
C ILE A 79 -4.25 -0.55 -12.18
N ALA A 80 -4.64 0.37 -13.08
CA ALA A 80 -4.19 1.76 -13.00
C ALA A 80 -4.67 2.46 -11.72
N HIS A 81 -5.99 2.60 -11.54
CA HIS A 81 -6.53 3.28 -10.36
C HIS A 81 -6.25 2.52 -9.07
N THR A 82 -6.20 1.18 -9.12
CA THR A 82 -5.83 0.33 -7.98
C THR A 82 -4.42 0.70 -7.47
N TYR A 83 -3.41 0.72 -8.34
CA TYR A 83 -2.05 1.08 -7.93
C TYR A 83 -1.87 2.56 -7.63
N MET A 84 -2.52 3.46 -8.39
CA MET A 84 -2.45 4.90 -8.10
C MET A 84 -3.03 5.24 -6.72
N ALA A 85 -4.12 4.57 -6.32
CA ALA A 85 -4.68 4.75 -4.99
C ALA A 85 -3.77 4.18 -3.90
N ALA A 86 -3.12 3.03 -4.16
CA ALA A 86 -2.16 2.43 -3.24
C ALA A 86 -0.96 3.35 -3.03
N GLU A 87 -0.33 3.80 -4.12
CA GLU A 87 0.83 4.70 -4.08
C GLU A 87 0.48 6.02 -3.36
N ALA A 88 -0.69 6.61 -3.64
CA ALA A 88 -1.12 7.83 -2.96
C ALA A 88 -1.27 7.65 -1.44
N LEU A 89 -1.75 6.49 -0.98
CA LEU A 89 -1.83 6.18 0.46
C LEU A 89 -0.44 5.93 1.05
N GLU A 90 0.43 5.20 0.36
CA GLU A 90 1.79 4.92 0.81
C GLU A 90 2.63 6.20 0.93
N GLU A 91 2.57 7.09 -0.06
CA GLU A 91 3.24 8.39 -0.02
C GLU A 91 2.74 9.23 1.17
N ALA A 92 1.42 9.38 1.31
CA ALA A 92 0.84 10.16 2.41
C ALA A 92 1.13 9.55 3.79
N ALA A 93 1.17 8.22 3.91
CA ALA A 93 1.51 7.53 5.14
C ALA A 93 2.97 7.76 5.52
N LYS A 94 3.87 7.69 4.54
CA LYS A 94 5.30 7.99 4.72
C LYS A 94 5.51 9.44 5.15
N GLU A 95 4.84 10.40 4.52
CA GLU A 95 4.92 11.83 4.90
C GLU A 95 4.44 12.08 6.34
N LYS A 96 3.47 11.28 6.81
CA LYS A 96 2.90 11.40 8.16
C LYS A 96 3.56 10.52 9.21
N GLY A 97 4.52 9.68 8.83
CA GLY A 97 5.11 8.67 9.71
C GLY A 97 4.08 7.69 10.26
N ILE A 98 3.11 7.29 9.43
CA ILE A 98 2.11 6.26 9.75
C ILE A 98 2.59 4.96 9.10
N GLU A 99 2.61 3.87 9.86
CA GLU A 99 2.86 2.55 9.29
C GLU A 99 1.62 2.09 8.52
N LEU A 100 1.77 1.89 7.21
CA LEU A 100 0.70 1.48 6.31
C LEU A 100 1.14 0.25 5.52
N HIS A 101 0.26 -0.76 5.47
CA HIS A 101 0.40 -1.90 4.57
C HIS A 101 -0.77 -1.91 3.57
N VAL A 102 -0.49 -2.08 2.28
CA VAL A 102 -1.51 -2.03 1.22
C VAL A 102 -1.65 -3.36 0.48
N GLU A 103 -2.87 -3.88 0.41
CA GLU A 103 -3.26 -5.02 -0.41
C GLU A 103 -4.00 -4.51 -1.66
N THR A 104 -3.41 -4.71 -2.84
CA THR A 104 -4.06 -4.35 -4.12
C THR A 104 -4.92 -5.52 -4.61
N GLN A 105 -6.21 -5.28 -4.84
CA GLN A 105 -7.13 -6.24 -5.42
C GLN A 105 -7.56 -5.80 -6.83
N GLY A 106 -6.93 -6.35 -7.86
CA GLY A 106 -7.26 -6.08 -9.26
C GLY A 106 -6.66 -7.10 -10.19
N SER A 107 -6.66 -6.83 -11.50
CA SER A 107 -6.13 -7.76 -12.51
C SER A 107 -4.61 -7.98 -12.44
N GLY A 108 -3.88 -7.20 -11.62
CA GLY A 108 -2.44 -7.33 -11.40
C GLY A 108 -2.03 -8.43 -10.41
N GLY A 109 -3.00 -9.08 -9.75
CA GLY A 109 -2.76 -10.05 -8.68
C GLY A 109 -2.83 -9.40 -7.28
N VAL A 110 -2.98 -10.26 -6.27
CA VAL A 110 -3.17 -9.87 -4.86
C VAL A 110 -2.01 -10.40 -4.02
N VAL A 111 -1.43 -9.55 -3.19
CA VAL A 111 -0.51 -9.96 -2.12
C VAL A 111 -1.26 -9.79 -0.80
N PRO A 112 -1.80 -10.87 -0.22
CA PRO A 112 -2.66 -10.75 0.94
C PRO A 112 -1.87 -10.41 2.20
N PHE A 113 -2.50 -9.69 3.13
CA PHE A 113 -1.96 -9.49 4.47
C PHE A 113 -1.73 -10.81 5.20
N THR A 114 -0.67 -10.85 6.02
CA THR A 114 -0.46 -11.94 6.95
C THR A 114 -1.40 -11.82 8.15
N PRO A 115 -1.68 -12.92 8.87
CA PRO A 115 -2.47 -12.86 10.10
C PRO A 115 -1.89 -11.92 11.17
N ASP A 116 -0.56 -11.79 11.19
CA ASP A 116 0.15 -10.91 12.13
C ASP A 116 -0.06 -9.42 11.81
N ASP A 117 -0.08 -9.06 10.52
CA ASP A 117 -0.43 -7.71 10.06
C ASP A 117 -1.84 -7.32 10.50
N ILE A 118 -2.79 -8.24 10.34
CA ILE A 118 -4.21 -8.04 10.71
C ILE A 118 -4.37 -7.90 12.22
N ALA A 119 -3.65 -8.70 13.01
CA ALA A 119 -3.71 -8.66 14.46
C ALA A 119 -3.12 -7.36 15.06
N LYS A 120 -2.12 -6.77 14.40
CA LYS A 120 -1.47 -5.52 14.83
C LYS A 120 -2.16 -4.26 14.35
N ALA A 121 -3.03 -4.37 13.36
CA ALA A 121 -3.71 -3.23 12.75
C ALA A 121 -4.76 -2.60 13.66
N GLY A 122 -4.76 -1.26 13.73
CA GLY A 122 -5.75 -0.49 14.47
C GLY A 122 -6.98 -0.10 13.66
N ALA A 123 -6.85 0.01 12.33
CA ALA A 123 -7.94 0.32 11.42
C ALA A 123 -7.62 -0.14 10.00
N ILE A 124 -8.67 -0.26 9.17
CA ILE A 124 -8.57 -0.57 7.75
C ILE A 124 -9.24 0.50 6.88
N ILE A 125 -8.55 0.86 5.81
CA ILE A 125 -9.06 1.67 4.72
C ILE A 125 -9.47 0.73 3.59
N ILE A 126 -10.70 0.84 3.08
CA ILE A 126 -11.15 0.14 1.88
C ILE A 126 -11.49 1.19 0.82
N ALA A 127 -10.62 1.34 -0.17
CA ALA A 127 -10.79 2.23 -1.30
C ALA A 127 -11.13 1.41 -2.55
N ALA A 128 -12.42 1.15 -2.75
CA ALA A 128 -12.87 0.20 -3.75
C ALA A 128 -14.12 0.68 -4.50
N ASP A 129 -14.17 0.41 -5.80
CA ASP A 129 -15.36 0.65 -6.63
C ASP A 129 -16.23 -0.61 -6.79
N VAL A 130 -15.74 -1.76 -6.33
CA VAL A 130 -16.44 -3.05 -6.29
C VAL A 130 -16.15 -3.79 -4.99
N GLY A 131 -16.93 -4.82 -4.68
CA GLY A 131 -16.72 -5.64 -3.48
C GLY A 131 -15.30 -6.20 -3.40
N VAL A 132 -14.72 -6.16 -2.20
CA VAL A 132 -13.39 -6.71 -1.92
C VAL A 132 -13.51 -8.14 -1.40
N THR A 133 -12.63 -9.02 -1.88
CA THR A 133 -12.61 -10.43 -1.49
C THR A 133 -11.94 -10.59 -0.13
N GLY A 134 -12.46 -11.51 0.71
CA GLY A 134 -11.85 -11.85 2.00
C GLY A 134 -11.99 -10.74 3.05
N ARG A 135 -13.08 -9.96 2.97
CA ARG A 135 -13.41 -8.88 3.89
C ARG A 135 -13.64 -9.37 5.32
N ASP A 136 -14.09 -10.61 5.49
CA ASP A 136 -14.33 -11.25 6.79
C ASP A 136 -13.10 -11.34 7.67
N ARG A 137 -11.89 -11.33 7.08
CA ARG A 137 -10.62 -11.33 7.81
C ARG A 137 -10.46 -10.11 8.71
N PHE A 138 -11.18 -9.02 8.42
CA PHE A 138 -11.08 -7.75 9.12
C PHE A 138 -12.32 -7.47 9.97
N ALA A 139 -13.21 -8.45 10.18
CA ALA A 139 -14.43 -8.26 10.94
C ALA A 139 -14.17 -7.63 12.31
N GLY A 140 -14.96 -6.60 12.64
CA GLY A 140 -14.80 -5.83 13.88
C GLY A 140 -13.71 -4.76 13.84
N MET A 141 -12.86 -4.68 12.80
CA MET A 141 -11.85 -3.62 12.68
C MET A 141 -12.51 -2.28 12.30
N PRO A 142 -12.08 -1.13 12.86
CA PRO A 142 -12.52 0.19 12.42
C PRO A 142 -12.28 0.41 10.92
N LEU A 143 -13.27 0.97 10.23
CA LEU A 143 -13.35 0.97 8.78
C LEU A 143 -13.54 2.39 8.23
N ILE A 144 -12.64 2.79 7.35
CA ILE A 144 -12.80 3.95 6.46
C ILE A 144 -13.04 3.43 5.05
N GLU A 145 -14.24 3.63 4.50
CA GLU A 145 -14.60 3.11 3.18
C GLU A 145 -14.89 4.24 2.19
N SER A 146 -14.40 4.10 0.95
CA SER A 146 -14.62 5.06 -0.13
C SER A 146 -14.38 4.45 -1.50
N SER A 147 -14.70 5.18 -2.58
CA SER A 147 -14.29 4.83 -3.95
C SER A 147 -12.77 4.87 -4.13
N VAL A 148 -12.24 4.16 -5.12
CA VAL A 148 -10.78 4.13 -5.41
C VAL A 148 -10.21 5.51 -5.81
N LYS A 149 -11.06 6.48 -6.16
CA LYS A 149 -10.64 7.84 -6.53
C LYS A 149 -10.25 8.70 -5.32
N ARG A 150 -10.87 8.51 -4.16
CA ARG A 150 -10.69 9.39 -2.99
C ARG A 150 -9.23 9.47 -2.52
N PRO A 151 -8.47 8.36 -2.44
CA PRO A 151 -7.05 8.42 -2.06
C PRO A 151 -6.20 9.35 -2.92
N MET A 152 -6.49 9.47 -4.21
CA MET A 152 -5.68 10.29 -5.14
C MET A 152 -5.67 11.79 -4.78
N SER A 153 -6.72 12.27 -4.09
CA SER A 153 -6.83 13.67 -3.67
C SER A 153 -6.83 13.85 -2.16
N GLU A 154 -7.17 12.81 -1.40
CA GLU A 154 -7.45 12.91 0.03
C GLU A 154 -6.79 11.81 0.88
N ALA A 155 -5.77 11.11 0.36
CA ALA A 155 -5.06 10.06 1.09
C ALA A 155 -4.65 10.47 2.51
N GLY A 156 -4.06 11.67 2.65
CA GLY A 156 -3.69 12.20 3.97
C GLY A 156 -4.87 12.28 4.94
N LYS A 157 -6.03 12.76 4.49
CA LYS A 157 -7.24 12.85 5.35
C LYS A 157 -7.78 11.47 5.71
N MET A 158 -7.78 10.54 4.75
CA MET A 158 -8.23 9.18 4.98
C MET A 158 -7.36 8.46 6.03
N LEU A 159 -6.06 8.73 6.04
CA LEU A 159 -5.15 8.23 7.07
C LEU A 159 -5.42 8.85 8.44
N ASP A 160 -5.70 10.15 8.50
CA ASP A 160 -6.08 10.80 9.77
C ASP A 160 -7.40 10.23 10.33
N GLU A 161 -8.39 10.04 9.46
CA GLU A 161 -9.66 9.40 9.79
C GLU A 161 -9.44 7.98 10.31
N ALA A 162 -8.57 7.19 9.68
CA ALA A 162 -8.26 5.83 10.12
C ALA A 162 -7.54 5.80 11.48
N VAL A 163 -6.58 6.71 11.70
CA VAL A 163 -5.88 6.84 13.00
C VAL A 163 -6.84 7.29 14.11
N ALA A 164 -7.78 8.18 13.80
CA ALA A 164 -8.81 8.60 14.74
C ALA A 164 -9.78 7.45 15.06
N ALA A 165 -10.26 6.76 14.02
CA ALA A 165 -11.18 5.62 14.14
C ALA A 165 -10.57 4.45 14.95
N ALA A 166 -9.25 4.25 14.88
CA ALA A 166 -8.56 3.24 15.68
C ALA A 166 -8.70 3.46 17.20
N LYS A 167 -9.00 4.70 17.64
CA LYS A 167 -9.15 5.08 19.05
C LYS A 167 -10.61 5.31 19.46
N ASP A 168 -11.53 5.32 18.50
CA ASP A 168 -12.94 5.59 18.75
C ASP A 168 -13.72 4.28 18.95
N PRO A 169 -14.30 4.03 20.15
CA PRO A 169 -15.12 2.85 20.37
C PRO A 169 -16.37 2.80 19.47
N ASN A 170 -16.86 3.95 19.00
CA ASN A 170 -18.06 4.08 18.16
C ASN A 170 -17.75 4.15 16.67
N ALA A 171 -16.49 3.99 16.25
CA ALA A 171 -16.14 3.97 14.84
C ALA A 171 -16.94 2.90 14.09
N ARG A 172 -17.33 3.21 12.85
CA ARG A 172 -17.87 2.20 11.92
C ARG A 172 -16.86 1.07 11.78
N ARG A 173 -17.33 -0.18 11.86
CA ARG A 173 -16.49 -1.38 11.78
C ARG A 173 -16.83 -2.23 10.57
N VAL A 174 -15.91 -3.08 10.16
CA VAL A 174 -16.16 -4.10 9.14
C VAL A 174 -17.15 -5.11 9.71
N VAL A 175 -18.28 -5.29 9.00
CA VAL A 175 -19.25 -6.36 9.30
C VAL A 175 -18.75 -7.69 8.71
N ALA A 176 -18.88 -8.77 9.46
CA ALA A 176 -18.72 -10.11 8.92
C ALA A 176 -19.88 -10.43 7.97
N SER A 177 -19.61 -11.19 6.91
CA SER A 177 -20.63 -11.72 6.01
C SER A 177 -21.47 -12.75 6.78
N GLY A 178 -22.51 -12.27 7.46
CA GLY A 178 -23.38 -13.09 8.31
C GLY A 178 -24.45 -12.32 9.07
N GLU A 179 -24.28 -11.01 9.31
CA GLU A 179 -25.30 -10.16 9.96
C GLU A 179 -25.94 -9.18 8.97
N GLY A 180 -26.61 -9.74 7.94
CA GLY A 180 -27.63 -9.07 7.15
C GLY A 180 -29.01 -9.49 7.63
N GLY A 181 -29.30 -9.29 8.91
CA GLY A 181 -30.56 -9.67 9.54
C GLY A 181 -31.67 -8.63 9.31
N SER A 182 -32.41 -8.81 8.22
CA SER A 182 -33.84 -8.48 8.06
C SER A 182 -34.47 -7.51 9.08
N GLU A 183 -34.43 -6.20 8.80
CA GLU A 183 -35.39 -5.27 9.40
C GLU A 183 -36.71 -5.41 8.65
N ALA A 184 -37.51 -6.38 9.10
CA ALA A 184 -38.88 -6.56 8.67
C ALA A 184 -39.69 -5.32 9.09
N SER A 185 -40.23 -4.64 8.08
CA SER A 185 -41.30 -3.66 8.21
C SER A 185 -42.40 -4.18 9.14
N ARG A 186 -42.38 -3.70 10.39
CA ARG A 186 -43.51 -3.77 11.31
C ARG A 186 -44.05 -2.36 11.48
N ALA A 187 -45.00 -2.00 10.62
CA ALA A 187 -45.91 -0.89 10.86
C ALA A 187 -47.14 -1.41 11.63
N PRO A 188 -47.75 -0.59 12.50
CA PRO A 188 -48.81 -1.00 13.43
C PRO A 188 -50.14 -1.34 12.74
#